data_AF-A0A291G9I9-F1
#
_entry.id   AF-A0A291G9I9-F1
#
_cell.length_a   1.000
_cell.length_b   1.000
_cell.length_c   1.000
_cell.angle_alpha   90.00
_cell.angle_beta   90.00
_cell.angle_gamma   90.00
#
_symmetry.space_group_name_H-M   'P 1'
#
loop_
_entity.id
_entity.type
_entity.pdbx_description
1 polymer ?
#
loop_
_entity_poly.entity_id
_entity_poly.type
_entity_poly.pdbx_seq_one_letter_code
_entity_poly.pdbx_strand_id
1 'polypeptide(L)'
;MYTLYYYPANANAAPHMMLEEIGTAFELSLVDRKTEAQKSAAFLAINPNGRIPALSDGGLVIFEAAAIALYLADKHPGAHLAPAPGTPERARFYQWLIFLTNSLQEELMIWQYPERLTGSDTHAEAVIKAGSETRINTYLDVIEAHLAKDGPYFMGDRVSAADFYLTMLCRWARPMATPPRSYPSISRLLDLMTKRPSVQRAYAAEGIEDGIA
;
A
#
# COMPACT_ATOMS: atom_id res chain seq x y z
N MET A 1 -2.86 -0.29 22.60
CA MET A 1 -1.80 -1.04 21.92
C MET A 1 -2.38 -1.52 20.61
N TYR A 2 -1.66 -1.37 19.51
CA TYR A 2 -2.16 -1.74 18.18
C TYR A 2 -2.04 -3.24 17.93
N THR A 3 -3.02 -3.83 17.28
CA THR A 3 -2.90 -5.14 16.63
C THR A 3 -3.15 -4.99 15.15
N LEU A 4 -2.13 -5.23 14.33
CA LEU A 4 -2.24 -5.23 12.88
C LEU A 4 -2.44 -6.67 12.40
N TYR A 5 -3.62 -6.93 11.83
CA TYR A 5 -3.92 -8.20 11.19
C TYR A 5 -3.30 -8.21 9.79
N TYR A 6 -2.42 -9.18 9.54
CA TYR A 6 -1.51 -9.13 8.39
C TYR A 6 -1.33 -10.49 7.70
N TYR A 7 -0.84 -10.43 6.46
CA TYR A 7 -0.24 -11.55 5.75
C TYR A 7 0.95 -11.01 4.94
N PRO A 8 2.09 -11.71 4.81
CA PRO A 8 3.26 -11.16 4.15
C PRO A 8 3.00 -10.57 2.77
N ALA A 9 3.57 -9.38 2.51
CA ALA A 9 3.54 -8.65 1.23
C ALA A 9 2.14 -8.21 0.73
N ASN A 10 1.12 -8.23 1.57
CA ASN A 10 -0.23 -7.76 1.26
C ASN A 10 -0.42 -6.25 1.56
N ALA A 11 -1.68 -5.78 1.48
CA ALA A 11 -2.07 -4.39 1.74
C ALA A 11 -1.73 -3.90 3.17
N ASN A 12 -1.40 -4.81 4.11
CA ASN A 12 -0.86 -4.46 5.42
C ASN A 12 0.54 -3.83 5.36
N ALA A 13 1.30 -4.00 4.27
CA ALA A 13 2.68 -3.54 4.24
C ALA A 13 2.78 -2.01 4.47
N ALA A 14 1.90 -1.22 3.85
CA ALA A 14 1.87 0.24 4.07
C ALA A 14 1.65 0.62 5.55
N PRO A 15 0.56 0.18 6.22
CA PRO A 15 0.36 0.49 7.63
C PRO A 15 1.40 -0.15 8.56
N HIS A 16 1.97 -1.31 8.21
CA HIS A 16 3.06 -1.91 8.98
C HIS A 16 4.33 -1.05 8.95
N MET A 17 4.76 -0.64 7.75
CA MET A 17 5.90 0.29 7.60
C MET A 17 5.65 1.61 8.33
N MET A 18 4.41 2.10 8.37
CA MET A 18 4.06 3.31 9.13
C MET A 18 4.10 3.09 10.64
N LEU A 19 3.62 1.96 11.18
CA LEU A 19 3.74 1.65 12.60
C LEU A 19 5.20 1.61 13.04
N GLU A 20 6.06 1.01 12.21
CA GLU A 20 7.51 0.98 12.40
C GLU A 20 8.15 2.37 12.33
N GLU A 21 7.69 3.23 11.42
CA GLU A 21 8.16 4.62 11.28
C GLU A 21 7.75 5.49 12.47
N ILE A 22 6.53 5.32 12.97
CA ILE A 22 6.01 6.01 14.16
C ILE A 22 6.78 5.57 15.41
N GLY A 23 7.31 4.34 15.44
CA GLY A 23 8.05 3.82 16.58
C GLY A 23 7.17 3.54 17.80
N THR A 24 5.88 3.27 17.56
CA THR A 24 4.92 2.88 18.61
C THR A 24 4.90 1.37 18.82
N ALA A 25 4.46 0.90 19.98
CA ALA A 25 4.31 -0.52 20.24
C ALA A 25 3.07 -1.09 19.53
N PHE A 26 3.25 -2.20 18.82
CA PHE A 26 2.19 -2.92 18.12
C PHE A 26 2.47 -4.42 18.10
N GLU A 27 1.43 -5.21 17.85
CA GLU A 27 1.49 -6.65 17.61
C GLU A 27 1.07 -6.96 16.18
N LEU A 28 1.73 -7.94 15.58
CA LEU A 28 1.33 -8.52 14.31
C LEU A 28 0.51 -9.78 14.57
N SER A 29 -0.72 -9.82 14.03
CA SER A 29 -1.59 -10.99 14.08
C SER A 29 -1.68 -11.62 12.69
N LEU A 30 -1.02 -12.76 12.49
CA LEU A 30 -1.04 -13.47 11.21
C LEU A 30 -2.45 -13.96 10.88
N VAL A 31 -2.92 -13.67 9.67
CA VAL A 31 -4.14 -14.21 9.10
C VAL A 31 -3.77 -14.98 7.84
N ASP A 32 -3.58 -16.29 7.98
CA ASP A 32 -3.03 -17.13 6.91
C ASP A 32 -3.99 -17.28 5.73
N ARG A 33 -3.59 -16.69 4.58
CA ARG A 33 -4.35 -16.77 3.33
C ARG A 33 -4.34 -18.16 2.71
N LYS A 34 -3.34 -19.00 3.01
CA LYS A 34 -3.24 -20.37 2.49
C LYS A 34 -4.31 -21.29 3.07
N THR A 35 -4.77 -20.99 4.28
CA THR A 35 -5.88 -21.70 4.93
C THR A 35 -7.19 -20.92 4.87
N GLU A 36 -7.25 -19.87 4.03
CA GLU A 36 -8.37 -18.95 3.94
C GLU A 36 -8.83 -18.38 5.30
N ALA A 37 -7.92 -18.15 6.25
CA ALA A 37 -8.26 -17.68 7.59
C ALA A 37 -8.99 -16.32 7.56
N GLN A 38 -8.75 -15.50 6.54
CA GLN A 38 -9.47 -14.24 6.29
C GLN A 38 -10.97 -14.44 6.00
N LYS A 39 -11.42 -15.67 5.72
CA LYS A 39 -12.82 -16.03 5.51
C LYS A 39 -13.43 -16.75 6.72
N SER A 40 -12.65 -17.00 7.77
CA SER A 40 -13.16 -17.59 9.00
C SER A 40 -14.20 -16.68 9.68
N ALA A 41 -15.17 -17.27 10.38
CA ALA A 41 -16.16 -16.51 11.14
C ALA A 41 -15.51 -15.55 12.15
N ALA A 42 -14.39 -15.96 12.76
CA ALA A 42 -13.63 -15.13 13.69
C ALA A 42 -13.05 -13.88 13.02
N PHE A 43 -12.45 -14.01 11.84
CA PHE A 43 -11.90 -12.85 11.13
C PHE A 43 -12.98 -12.00 10.45
N LEU A 44 -14.07 -12.60 9.99
CA LEU A 44 -15.21 -11.86 9.43
C LEU A 44 -15.90 -10.97 10.48
N ALA A 45 -15.85 -11.34 11.76
CA ALA A 45 -16.29 -10.48 12.86
C ALA A 45 -15.40 -9.23 13.05
N ILE A 46 -14.15 -9.26 12.56
CA ILE A 46 -13.20 -8.14 12.60
C ILE A 46 -13.30 -7.32 11.31
N ASN A 47 -13.26 -7.98 10.15
CA ASN A 47 -13.42 -7.37 8.85
C ASN A 47 -14.45 -8.15 8.01
N PRO A 48 -15.68 -7.63 7.83
CA PRO A 48 -16.74 -8.33 7.10
C PRO A 48 -16.43 -8.54 5.61
N ASN A 49 -15.48 -7.79 5.03
CA ASN A 49 -15.03 -8.01 3.66
C ASN A 49 -14.16 -9.28 3.52
N GLY A 50 -13.69 -9.83 4.65
CA GLY A 50 -12.77 -10.96 4.69
C GLY A 50 -11.49 -10.69 3.89
N ARG A 51 -10.94 -9.49 4.08
CA ARG A 51 -9.71 -8.99 3.45
C ARG A 51 -8.75 -8.47 4.52
N ILE A 52 -7.48 -8.48 4.19
CA ILE A 52 -6.39 -7.95 5.03
C ILE A 52 -5.89 -6.67 4.36
N PRO A 53 -5.56 -5.60 5.11
CA PRO A 53 -5.44 -5.52 6.58
C PRO A 53 -6.74 -5.22 7.32
N ALA A 54 -6.67 -5.43 8.63
CA ALA A 54 -7.47 -4.71 9.63
C ALA A 54 -6.52 -4.23 10.75
N LEU A 55 -6.88 -3.16 11.45
CA LEU A 55 -6.17 -2.66 12.62
C LEU A 55 -7.14 -2.61 13.80
N SER A 56 -6.75 -3.18 14.93
CA SER A 56 -7.41 -2.96 16.23
C SER A 56 -6.58 -2.01 17.08
N ASP A 57 -7.26 -1.11 17.78
CA ASP A 57 -6.69 -0.20 18.75
C ASP A 57 -7.65 -0.01 19.93
N GLY A 58 -7.48 -0.84 20.95
CA GLY A 58 -8.45 -0.94 22.05
C GLY A 58 -9.81 -1.41 21.53
N GLY A 59 -10.86 -0.63 21.76
CA GLY A 59 -12.21 -0.94 21.30
C GLY A 59 -12.51 -0.59 19.84
N LEU A 60 -11.60 0.10 19.15
CA LEU A 60 -11.77 0.47 17.74
C LEU A 60 -11.19 -0.60 16.83
N VAL A 61 -11.94 -0.98 15.79
CA VAL A 61 -11.47 -1.81 14.68
C VAL A 61 -11.74 -1.06 13.38
N ILE A 62 -10.72 -0.94 12.54
CA ILE A 62 -10.80 -0.33 11.22
C ILE A 62 -10.17 -1.23 10.17
N PHE A 63 -10.73 -1.21 8.96
CA PHE A 63 -10.19 -1.86 7.76
C PHE A 63 -10.00 -0.81 6.66
N GLU A 64 -9.49 -1.24 5.50
CA GLU A 64 -8.89 -0.41 4.44
C GLU A 64 -7.50 0.12 4.80
N ALA A 65 -6.49 -0.27 4.03
CA ALA A 65 -5.09 0.13 4.28
C ALA A 65 -4.92 1.66 4.28
N ALA A 66 -5.62 2.37 3.39
CA ALA A 66 -5.56 3.83 3.33
C ALA A 66 -6.22 4.50 4.55
N ALA A 67 -7.34 3.94 5.04
CA ALA A 67 -7.98 4.44 6.25
C ALA A 67 -7.13 4.19 7.49
N ILE A 68 -6.49 3.02 7.59
CA ILE A 68 -5.52 2.72 8.64
C ILE A 68 -4.34 3.70 8.59
N ALA A 69 -3.79 3.97 7.41
CA ALA A 69 -2.69 4.93 7.23
C ALA A 69 -3.08 6.34 7.69
N LEU A 70 -4.27 6.83 7.29
CA LEU A 70 -4.80 8.12 7.75
C LEU A 70 -4.98 8.16 9.26
N TYR A 71 -5.56 7.10 9.85
CA TYR A 71 -5.76 7.00 11.29
C TYR A 71 -4.45 7.06 12.06
N LEU A 72 -3.43 6.33 11.61
CA LEU A 72 -2.10 6.34 12.21
C LEU A 72 -1.44 7.72 12.10
N ALA A 73 -1.52 8.38 10.94
CA ALA A 73 -0.97 9.71 10.76
C ALA A 73 -1.65 10.77 11.66
N ASP A 74 -2.97 10.68 11.82
CA ASP A 74 -3.74 11.63 12.64
C ASP A 74 -3.58 11.37 14.14
N LYS A 75 -3.44 10.10 14.55
CA LYS A 75 -3.18 9.73 15.95
C LYS A 75 -1.75 10.03 16.39
N HIS A 76 -0.80 10.12 15.44
CA HIS A 76 0.61 10.42 15.69
C HIS A 76 1.08 11.63 14.87
N PRO A 77 0.56 12.85 15.13
CA PRO A 77 0.92 14.03 14.34
C PRO A 77 2.40 14.39 14.42
N GLY A 78 3.08 13.99 15.51
CA GLY A 78 4.53 14.16 15.68
C GLY A 78 5.40 13.29 14.77
N ALA A 79 4.83 12.26 14.14
CA ALA A 79 5.51 11.48 13.11
C ALA A 79 5.50 12.18 11.74
N HIS A 80 4.71 13.26 11.59
CA HIS A 80 4.65 14.09 10.39
C HIS A 80 4.35 13.33 9.08
N LEU A 81 3.61 12.22 9.16
CA LEU A 81 3.27 11.36 8.02
C LEU A 81 2.10 11.88 7.16
N ALA A 82 1.51 13.01 7.54
CA ALA A 82 0.55 13.73 6.73
C ALA A 82 0.61 15.23 7.08
N PRO A 83 0.29 16.13 6.13
CA PRO A 83 0.09 17.54 6.44
C PRO A 83 -1.04 17.74 7.48
N ALA A 84 -1.10 18.93 8.07
CA ALA A 84 -2.12 19.24 9.08
C ALA A 84 -3.54 19.30 8.47
N PRO A 85 -4.57 18.79 9.15
CA PRO A 85 -5.95 18.90 8.68
C PRO A 85 -6.35 20.35 8.37
N GLY A 86 -7.09 20.54 7.28
CA GLY A 86 -7.60 21.85 6.86
C GLY A 86 -6.63 22.71 6.03
N THR A 87 -5.39 22.28 5.80
CA THR A 87 -4.46 23.02 4.93
C THR A 87 -4.56 22.61 3.46
N PRO A 88 -4.15 23.46 2.51
CA PRO A 88 -4.06 23.10 1.08
C PRO A 88 -3.19 21.85 0.83
N GLU A 89 -2.11 21.69 1.59
CA GLU A 89 -1.21 20.54 1.47
C GLU A 89 -1.92 19.25 1.88
N ARG A 90 -2.80 19.29 2.89
CA ARG A 90 -3.63 18.14 3.25
C ARG A 90 -4.57 17.74 2.12
N ALA A 91 -5.16 18.72 1.44
CA ALA A 91 -6.02 18.43 0.29
C ALA A 91 -5.25 17.73 -0.83
N ARG A 92 -4.00 18.17 -1.10
CA ARG A 92 -3.11 17.49 -2.07
C ARG A 92 -2.67 16.10 -1.61
N PHE A 93 -2.38 15.94 -0.32
CA PHE A 93 -2.10 14.63 0.26
C PHE A 93 -3.27 13.66 0.10
N TYR A 94 -4.50 14.10 0.40
CA TYR A 94 -5.71 13.30 0.18
C TYR A 94 -5.88 12.94 -1.27
N GLN A 95 -5.69 13.89 -2.20
CA GLN A 95 -5.77 13.61 -3.63
C GLN A 95 -4.84 12.46 -4.03
N TRP A 96 -3.58 12.48 -3.59
CA TRP A 96 -2.63 11.42 -3.94
C TRP A 96 -2.94 10.09 -3.27
N LEU A 97 -3.25 10.07 -1.98
CA LEU A 97 -3.60 8.82 -1.30
C LEU A 97 -4.86 8.18 -1.91
N ILE A 98 -5.87 8.99 -2.25
CA ILE A 98 -7.11 8.54 -2.89
C ILE A 98 -6.84 8.07 -4.34
N PHE A 99 -5.97 8.76 -5.08
CA PHE A 99 -5.56 8.31 -6.42
C PHE A 99 -4.85 6.94 -6.37
N LEU A 100 -3.97 6.73 -5.38
CA LEU A 100 -3.29 5.46 -5.19
C LEU A 100 -4.28 4.34 -4.86
N THR A 101 -5.26 4.56 -3.98
CA THR A 101 -6.21 3.51 -3.60
C THR A 101 -7.29 3.27 -4.66
N ASN A 102 -7.86 4.31 -5.29
CA ASN A 102 -9.03 4.16 -6.16
C ASN A 102 -8.69 3.97 -7.63
N SER A 103 -7.46 4.32 -8.05
CA SER A 103 -7.03 4.19 -9.44
C SER A 103 -5.94 3.14 -9.57
N LEU A 104 -4.77 3.37 -8.96
CA LEU A 104 -3.62 2.48 -9.15
C LEU A 104 -3.86 1.09 -8.51
N GLN A 105 -4.27 1.05 -7.24
CA GLN A 105 -4.48 -0.22 -6.52
C GLN A 105 -5.61 -1.05 -7.14
N GLU A 106 -6.76 -0.45 -7.45
CA GLU A 106 -7.87 -1.18 -8.05
C GLU A 106 -7.47 -1.80 -9.40
N GLU A 107 -6.74 -1.06 -10.23
CA GLU A 107 -6.26 -1.60 -11.51
C GLU A 107 -5.20 -2.69 -11.32
N LEU A 108 -4.32 -2.55 -10.32
CA LEU A 108 -3.38 -3.61 -9.94
C LEU A 108 -4.10 -4.87 -9.46
N MET A 109 -5.24 -4.76 -8.78
CA MET A 109 -6.03 -5.92 -8.37
C MET A 109 -6.66 -6.65 -9.56
N ILE A 110 -7.07 -5.92 -10.61
CA ILE A 110 -7.54 -6.52 -11.86
C ILE A 110 -6.37 -7.21 -12.58
N TRP A 111 -5.23 -6.55 -12.70
CA TRP A 111 -4.04 -7.11 -13.34
C TRP A 111 -3.47 -8.35 -12.62
N GLN A 112 -3.51 -8.34 -11.29
CA GLN A 112 -2.98 -9.42 -10.45
C GLN A 112 -3.91 -10.64 -10.39
N TYR A 113 -5.23 -10.40 -10.45
CA TYR A 113 -6.26 -11.43 -10.34
C TYR A 113 -7.30 -11.36 -11.47
N PRO A 114 -6.88 -11.37 -12.75
CA PRO A 114 -7.78 -11.25 -13.89
C PRO A 114 -8.80 -12.39 -13.95
N GLU A 115 -8.47 -13.57 -13.43
CA GLU A 115 -9.33 -14.74 -13.34
C GLU A 115 -10.63 -14.50 -12.55
N ARG A 116 -10.65 -13.49 -11.67
CA ARG A 116 -11.86 -13.09 -10.94
C ARG A 116 -12.94 -12.48 -11.83
N LEU A 117 -12.56 -11.97 -13.00
CA LEU A 117 -13.48 -11.39 -13.98
C LEU A 117 -13.76 -12.36 -15.14
N THR A 118 -12.85 -13.29 -15.42
CA THR A 118 -12.90 -14.14 -16.61
C THR A 118 -13.25 -15.60 -16.32
N GLY A 119 -13.20 -16.02 -15.06
CA GLY A 119 -13.37 -17.43 -14.71
C GLY A 119 -12.26 -18.27 -15.32
N SER A 120 -12.62 -19.28 -16.11
CA SER A 120 -11.66 -20.19 -16.77
C SER A 120 -11.28 -19.79 -18.19
N ASP A 121 -11.71 -18.62 -18.69
CA ASP A 121 -11.36 -18.15 -20.03
C ASP A 121 -9.95 -17.52 -20.03
N THR A 122 -8.96 -18.31 -20.45
CA THR A 122 -7.55 -17.92 -20.50
C THR A 122 -7.26 -16.86 -21.57
N HIS A 123 -8.06 -16.79 -22.63
CA HIS A 123 -7.88 -15.74 -23.65
C HIS A 123 -8.36 -14.40 -23.11
N ALA A 124 -9.54 -14.36 -22.49
CA ALA A 124 -10.03 -13.17 -21.81
C ALA A 124 -9.08 -12.73 -20.69
N GLU A 125 -8.51 -13.67 -19.94
CA GLU A 125 -7.53 -13.38 -18.88
C GLU A 125 -6.32 -12.60 -19.44
N ALA A 126 -5.74 -13.10 -20.54
CA ALA A 126 -4.60 -12.45 -21.18
C ALA A 126 -4.94 -11.04 -21.70
N VAL A 127 -6.13 -10.87 -22.29
CA VAL A 127 -6.60 -9.56 -22.79
C VAL A 127 -6.79 -8.57 -21.63
N ILE A 128 -7.48 -8.97 -20.56
CA ILE A 128 -7.71 -8.12 -19.38
C ILE A 128 -6.38 -7.74 -18.74
N LYS A 129 -5.48 -8.71 -18.54
CA LYS A 129 -4.17 -8.45 -17.93
C LYS A 129 -3.35 -7.44 -18.74
N ALA A 130 -3.27 -7.60 -20.06
CA ALA A 130 -2.55 -6.67 -20.93
C ALA A 130 -3.18 -5.26 -20.93
N GLY A 131 -4.52 -5.19 -20.98
CA GLY A 131 -5.25 -3.92 -20.93
C GLY A 131 -5.07 -3.19 -19.59
N SER A 132 -5.14 -3.92 -18.48
CA SER A 132 -4.92 -3.36 -17.15
C SER A 132 -3.49 -2.88 -16.95
N GLU A 133 -2.49 -3.59 -17.49
CA GLU A 133 -1.10 -3.13 -17.44
C GLU A 133 -0.92 -1.78 -18.18
N THR A 134 -1.57 -1.62 -19.32
CA THR A 134 -1.55 -0.35 -20.07
C THR A 134 -2.17 0.80 -19.26
N ARG A 135 -3.27 0.53 -18.55
CA ARG A 135 -3.92 1.52 -17.67
C ARG A 135 -3.07 1.84 -16.43
N ILE A 136 -2.44 0.84 -15.82
CA ILE A 136 -1.49 1.02 -14.72
C ILE A 136 -0.34 1.93 -15.16
N ASN A 137 0.24 1.68 -16.34
CA ASN A 137 1.33 2.51 -16.87
C ASN A 137 0.90 3.97 -17.05
N THR A 138 -0.33 4.22 -17.49
CA THR A 138 -0.87 5.60 -17.55
C THR A 138 -0.94 6.26 -16.16
N TYR A 139 -1.29 5.51 -15.11
CA TYR A 139 -1.26 6.05 -13.74
C TYR A 139 0.17 6.25 -13.22
N LEU A 140 1.11 5.37 -13.59
CA LEU A 140 2.52 5.53 -13.27
C LEU A 140 3.14 6.74 -13.98
N ASP A 141 2.75 7.03 -15.23
CA ASP A 141 3.17 8.24 -15.95
C ASP A 141 2.76 9.51 -15.19
N VAL A 142 1.55 9.54 -14.63
CA VAL A 142 1.06 10.67 -13.81
C VAL A 142 1.86 10.83 -12.53
N ILE A 143 2.19 9.71 -11.87
CA ILE A 143 3.02 9.71 -10.65
C ILE A 143 4.45 10.13 -10.96
N GLU A 144 5.04 9.62 -12.04
CA GLU A 144 6.39 9.98 -12.50
C GLU A 144 6.47 11.48 -12.78
N ALA A 145 5.51 12.04 -13.52
CA ALA A 145 5.47 13.47 -13.82
C ALA A 145 5.38 14.33 -12.56
N HIS A 146 4.58 13.91 -11.57
CA HIS A 146 4.51 14.58 -10.26
C HIS A 146 5.85 14.52 -9.52
N LEU A 147 6.44 13.32 -9.38
CA LEU A 147 7.69 13.14 -8.63
C LEU A 147 8.90 13.80 -9.31
N ALA A 148 8.90 13.87 -10.65
CA ALA A 148 9.92 14.58 -11.40
C ALA A 148 9.88 16.09 -11.15
N LYS A 149 8.67 16.65 -11.00
CA LYS A 149 8.44 18.08 -10.82
C LYS A 149 8.56 18.53 -9.37
N ASP A 150 7.89 17.81 -8.47
CA ASP A 150 7.61 18.22 -7.10
C ASP A 150 8.17 17.23 -6.05
N GLY A 151 8.94 16.20 -6.45
CA GLY A 151 9.50 15.17 -5.56
C GLY A 151 10.73 15.62 -4.75
N PRO A 152 11.36 14.72 -3.95
CA PRO A 152 11.41 13.27 -4.13
C PRO A 152 10.22 12.45 -3.60
N TYR A 153 9.45 12.99 -2.66
CA TYR A 153 8.25 12.36 -2.12
C TYR A 153 7.00 13.05 -2.68
N PHE A 154 5.82 12.47 -2.46
CA PHE A 154 4.57 13.11 -2.90
C PHE A 154 4.42 14.53 -2.35
N MET A 155 4.87 14.78 -1.12
CA MET A 155 4.77 16.06 -0.42
C MET A 155 6.08 16.89 -0.49
N GLY A 156 6.89 16.71 -1.53
CA GLY A 156 8.18 17.39 -1.68
C GLY A 156 9.29 16.67 -0.92
N ASP A 157 9.93 17.40 0.00
CA ASP A 157 11.08 16.89 0.75
C ASP A 157 10.70 16.03 1.96
N ARG A 158 9.40 15.89 2.24
CA ARG A 158 8.89 15.15 3.40
C ARG A 158 8.18 13.87 2.98
N VAL A 159 8.59 12.77 3.59
CA VAL A 159 7.88 11.49 3.50
C VAL A 159 6.49 11.61 4.11
N SER A 160 5.53 10.91 3.53
CA SER A 160 4.14 10.85 3.96
C SER A 160 3.60 9.44 3.84
N ALA A 161 2.41 9.21 4.36
CA ALA A 161 1.70 7.94 4.21
C ALA A 161 1.52 7.53 2.73
N ALA A 162 1.42 8.50 1.80
CA ALA A 162 1.30 8.22 0.38
C ALA A 162 2.55 7.52 -0.18
N ASP A 163 3.74 7.85 0.32
CA ASP A 163 5.00 7.24 -0.12
C ASP A 163 5.12 5.79 0.35
N PHE A 164 4.71 5.50 1.60
CA PHE A 164 4.59 4.11 2.10
C PHE A 164 3.56 3.31 1.31
N TYR A 165 2.45 3.94 0.94
CA TYR A 165 1.40 3.32 0.14
C TYR A 165 1.89 2.98 -1.27
N LEU A 166 2.54 3.92 -1.95
CA LEU A 166 3.12 3.69 -3.27
C LEU A 166 4.20 2.60 -3.20
N THR A 167 5.06 2.62 -2.18
CA THR A 167 6.10 1.60 -1.96
C THR A 167 5.52 0.18 -1.92
N MET A 168 4.39 0.00 -1.23
CA MET A 168 3.64 -1.26 -1.21
C MET A 168 3.09 -1.63 -2.61
N LEU A 169 2.44 -0.70 -3.31
CA LEU A 169 1.88 -0.97 -4.64
C LEU A 169 2.96 -1.31 -5.66
N CYS A 170 4.10 -0.62 -5.61
CA CYS A 170 5.23 -0.90 -6.50
C CYS A 170 5.79 -2.30 -6.31
N ARG A 171 5.75 -2.84 -5.08
CA ARG A 171 6.15 -4.23 -4.82
C ARG A 171 5.24 -5.23 -5.54
N TRP A 172 3.94 -4.99 -5.59
CA TRP A 172 2.98 -5.86 -6.28
C TRP A 172 3.18 -5.84 -7.80
N ALA A 173 3.54 -4.67 -8.31
CA ALA A 173 3.74 -4.41 -9.74
C ALA A 173 5.08 -4.92 -10.31
N ARG A 174 6.01 -5.45 -9.50
CA ARG A 174 7.32 -5.95 -9.96
C ARG A 174 7.27 -6.96 -11.12
N PRO A 175 6.28 -7.88 -11.20
CA PRO A 175 6.23 -8.85 -12.29
C PRO A 175 5.64 -8.30 -13.61
N MET A 176 5.26 -7.01 -13.68
CA MET A 176 4.81 -6.38 -14.92
C MET A 176 5.92 -6.36 -15.98
N ALA A 177 5.53 -6.30 -17.25
CA ALA A 177 6.48 -6.12 -18.34
C ALA A 177 7.16 -4.74 -18.27
N THR A 178 6.42 -3.72 -17.84
CA THR A 178 6.96 -2.39 -17.50
C THR A 178 6.77 -2.11 -15.99
N PRO A 179 7.68 -2.57 -15.13
CA PRO A 179 7.54 -2.42 -13.69
C PRO A 179 7.79 -0.97 -13.24
N PRO A 180 7.26 -0.51 -12.09
CA PRO A 180 7.39 0.88 -11.64
C PRO A 180 8.83 1.39 -11.51
N ARG A 181 9.81 0.51 -11.29
CA ARG A 181 11.23 0.89 -11.24
C ARG A 181 11.83 1.31 -12.59
N SER A 182 11.15 1.06 -13.72
CA SER A 182 11.58 1.61 -15.01
C SER A 182 11.40 3.13 -15.10
N TYR A 183 10.63 3.72 -14.19
CA TYR A 183 10.36 5.15 -14.10
C TYR A 183 11.40 5.83 -13.20
N PRO A 184 12.19 6.80 -13.68
CA PRO A 184 13.33 7.33 -12.92
C PRO A 184 12.99 7.95 -11.56
N SER A 185 11.94 8.76 -11.49
CA SER A 185 11.56 9.47 -10.26
C SER A 185 10.88 8.54 -9.26
N ILE A 186 10.06 7.59 -9.75
CA ILE A 186 9.52 6.51 -8.93
C ILE A 186 10.65 5.64 -8.38
N SER A 187 11.62 5.25 -9.20
CA SER A 187 12.78 4.47 -8.77
C SER A 187 13.59 5.21 -7.69
N ARG A 188 13.79 6.53 -7.84
CA ARG A 188 14.40 7.38 -6.82
C ARG A 188 13.62 7.36 -5.50
N LEU A 189 12.29 7.48 -5.54
CA LEU A 189 11.45 7.37 -4.35
C LEU A 189 11.61 6.01 -3.68
N LEU A 190 11.56 4.91 -4.46
CA LEU A 190 11.71 3.56 -3.94
C LEU A 190 13.08 3.32 -3.29
N ASP A 191 14.15 3.88 -3.85
CA ASP A 191 15.48 3.82 -3.25
C ASP A 191 15.56 4.57 -1.91
N LEU A 192 14.85 5.69 -1.79
CA LEU A 192 14.77 6.43 -0.53
C LEU A 192 13.94 5.65 0.50
N MET A 193 12.81 5.09 0.09
CA MET A 193 11.91 4.35 0.98
C MET A 193 12.53 3.03 1.47
N THR A 194 13.19 2.26 0.59
CA THR A 194 13.83 0.99 0.96
C THR A 194 15.06 1.14 1.86
N LYS A 195 15.67 2.33 1.89
CA LYS A 195 16.74 2.65 2.85
C LYS A 195 16.23 3.02 4.23
N ARG A 196 14.91 3.23 4.41
CA ARG A 196 14.36 3.59 5.72
C ARG A 196 14.42 2.40 6.67
N PRO A 197 14.90 2.57 7.91
CA PRO A 197 14.90 1.50 8.90
C PRO A 197 13.52 0.91 9.17
N SER A 198 12.47 1.73 9.10
CA SER A 198 11.08 1.29 9.27
C SER A 198 10.64 0.28 8.22
N VAL A 199 10.96 0.55 6.95
CA VAL A 199 10.66 -0.34 5.82
C VAL A 199 11.44 -1.65 5.94
N GLN A 200 12.72 -1.57 6.30
CA GLN A 200 13.56 -2.74 6.52
C GLN A 200 13.05 -3.63 7.66
N ARG A 201 12.67 -3.04 8.79
CA ARG A 201 12.11 -3.78 9.93
C ARG A 201 10.78 -4.45 9.58
N ALA A 202 9.87 -3.73 8.92
CA ALA A 202 8.60 -4.29 8.49
C ALA A 202 8.79 -5.51 7.56
N TYR A 203 9.69 -5.40 6.59
CA TYR A 203 9.99 -6.51 5.68
C TYR A 203 10.65 -7.69 6.38
N ALA A 204 11.61 -7.43 7.26
CA ALA A 204 12.23 -8.48 8.06
C ALA A 204 11.20 -9.23 8.93
N ALA A 205 10.28 -8.50 9.58
CA ALA A 205 9.21 -9.08 10.40
C ALA A 205 8.20 -9.90 9.59
N GLU A 206 8.01 -9.58 8.30
CA GLU A 206 7.16 -10.36 7.38
C GLU A 206 7.92 -11.49 6.66
N GLY A 207 9.22 -11.66 6.88
CA GLY A 207 10.04 -12.66 6.18
C GLY A 207 10.24 -12.34 4.68
N ILE A 208 10.22 -11.05 4.32
CA ILE A 208 10.41 -10.58 2.95
C ILE A 208 11.91 -10.37 2.71
N GLU A 209 12.50 -11.25 1.90
CA GLU A 209 13.94 -11.24 1.59
C GLU A 209 14.25 -10.68 0.20
N ASP A 210 13.32 -10.83 -0.75
CA ASP A 210 13.41 -10.19 -2.05
C ASP A 210 13.04 -8.71 -1.88
N GLY A 211 14.04 -7.82 -1.92
CA GLY A 211 13.81 -6.37 -1.81
C GLY A 211 12.78 -5.86 -2.83
N ILE A 212 12.39 -4.59 -2.74
CA ILE A 212 11.64 -3.95 -3.83
C ILE A 212 12.63 -3.77 -4.98
N ALA A 213 12.94 -4.82 -5.74
CA ALA A 213 13.74 -4.78 -6.95
C ALA A 213 12.85 -4.59 -8.18
#